data_AF-A0A1V9YXI9-F1
#
_entry.id   AF-A0A1V9YXI9-F1
#
_cell.length_a   1.000
_cell.length_b   1.000
_cell.length_c   1.000
_cell.angle_alpha   90.00
_cell.angle_beta   90.00
_cell.angle_gamma   90.00
#
_symmetry.space_group_name_H-M   'P 1'
#
loop_
_entity.id
_entity.type
_entity.pdbx_description
1 polymer ?
#
loop_
_entity_poly.entity_id
_entity_poly.type
_entity_poly.pdbx_seq_one_letter_code
_entity_poly.pdbx_strand_id
1 'polypeptide(L)'
;MCHLKVVLLCKGRGGDAASYQPARDESQWWNRRDALVRCAAAFLHGPSSAHCTSRELVLVHDEDWARVHMTVGDGEKAPSEAAVIGAWRETALAPHALPNGTSPVACRLVHSAAPLQDASAVAAMESKRDVLVHMQKHCTMEFLRAHHLNSKPDVILRKTNKAALLAAWEKWTALHASAESASTKQVVTSIFRELLQPKDASIQTVVAGTLHESSDAELPCFAPDTAIPSADPSLQVVLFLGAVRDMSSAENATLQKLCAAQSIPLTRVRLGAVAEFTSKILSVLAFHQATGVLAPALLRTIAAESRAPPAKRLKAAADAPAHLHVLCSVPLPSTAVTTELARRSRSLWAMVRVAVVTLWRSRVASSDAHPLATSLTFVLEDGKAITLRQDELVTSLAEQHMAAPSEFQILGALCKALACAVAEPLKDLALRLIASDCDDNASVYAVEVSTNAADSGVVDIIYDTPEAPTHGNLLVLLPLGPELRAHKALLAACTKSSIPVHRQCLLQAQDAEAATITMFQHFIYQRRLWPCLEALAATATTDDKQPGSPKVKKAKKAKKVKKPKNEKAP
;
A
#
# COMPACT_ATOMS: atom_id res chain seq x y z
N MET A 1 8.62 16.26 -8.65
CA MET A 1 9.23 15.16 -9.41
C MET A 1 10.34 14.62 -8.54
N CYS A 2 10.29 13.35 -8.19
CA CYS A 2 11.42 12.61 -7.61
C CYS A 2 11.19 11.13 -7.91
N HIS A 3 12.28 10.38 -8.08
CA HIS A 3 12.20 8.92 -8.15
C HIS A 3 12.10 8.38 -6.72
N LEU A 4 11.13 7.49 -6.47
CA LEU A 4 10.97 6.84 -5.18
C LEU A 4 11.24 5.34 -5.30
N LYS A 5 12.28 4.89 -4.62
CA LYS A 5 12.62 3.48 -4.45
C LYS A 5 12.30 3.07 -3.02
N VAL A 6 11.49 2.03 -2.86
CA VAL A 6 11.18 1.45 -1.57
C VAL A 6 11.76 0.05 -1.48
N VAL A 7 12.46 -0.24 -0.39
CA VAL A 7 13.09 -1.53 -0.11
C VAL A 7 12.37 -2.17 1.08
N LEU A 8 11.75 -3.32 0.84
CA LEU A 8 11.12 -4.13 1.88
C LEU A 8 12.03 -5.30 2.26
N LEU A 9 12.28 -5.43 3.56
CA LEU A 9 12.99 -6.58 4.12
C LEU A 9 12.01 -7.73 4.37
N CYS A 10 12.25 -8.82 3.66
CA CYS A 10 11.38 -9.98 3.59
C CYS A 10 12.06 -11.20 4.20
N LYS A 11 11.24 -12.08 4.77
CA LYS A 11 11.67 -13.43 5.14
C LYS A 11 11.50 -14.38 3.95
N GLY A 12 12.33 -15.41 3.88
CA GLY A 12 12.17 -16.52 2.93
C GLY A 12 13.04 -16.38 1.69
N ARG A 13 12.66 -17.06 0.61
CA ARG A 13 13.40 -17.11 -0.65
C ARG A 13 12.69 -16.42 -1.79
N GLY A 14 13.37 -15.48 -2.42
CA GLY A 14 12.86 -14.74 -3.57
C GLY A 14 13.20 -15.38 -4.92
N GLY A 15 14.29 -16.14 -4.98
CA GLY A 15 14.75 -16.80 -6.21
C GLY A 15 14.12 -18.16 -6.47
N ASP A 16 13.44 -18.74 -5.48
CA ASP A 16 12.83 -20.06 -5.60
C ASP A 16 11.46 -19.98 -6.30
N ALA A 17 11.39 -20.33 -7.59
CA ALA A 17 10.14 -20.36 -8.34
C ALA A 17 9.05 -21.26 -7.72
N ALA A 18 9.43 -22.37 -7.07
CA ALA A 18 8.47 -23.32 -6.49
C ALA A 18 7.78 -22.76 -5.23
N SER A 19 8.38 -21.74 -4.63
CA SER A 19 7.77 -21.00 -3.54
C SER A 19 6.55 -20.19 -3.99
N TYR A 20 6.44 -19.85 -5.29
CA TYR A 20 5.33 -19.11 -5.88
C TYR A 20 4.33 -20.07 -6.56
N GLN A 21 3.11 -20.16 -6.03
CA GLN A 21 2.03 -21.10 -6.40
C GLN A 21 0.71 -20.35 -6.69
N PRO A 22 0.66 -19.45 -7.70
CA PRO A 22 -0.44 -18.46 -7.86
C PRO A 22 -1.86 -19.07 -7.96
N ALA A 23 -1.97 -20.38 -8.18
CA ALA A 23 -3.22 -21.13 -8.21
C ALA A 23 -3.62 -21.76 -6.86
N ARG A 24 -2.88 -21.48 -5.76
CA ARG A 24 -3.07 -22.08 -4.44
C ARG A 24 -3.15 -21.03 -3.33
N ASP A 25 -4.09 -20.11 -3.45
CA ASP A 25 -4.24 -19.03 -2.48
C ASP A 25 -5.16 -19.35 -1.29
N GLU A 26 -5.69 -20.58 -1.26
CA GLU A 26 -6.42 -21.16 -0.14
C GLU A 26 -5.53 -21.43 1.08
N SER A 27 -4.24 -21.65 0.86
CA SER A 27 -3.28 -21.91 1.93
C SER A 27 -2.59 -20.62 2.36
N GLN A 28 -2.40 -20.44 3.67
CA GLN A 28 -1.51 -19.39 4.13
C GLN A 28 -0.12 -19.65 3.60
N TRP A 29 0.35 -18.71 2.80
CA TRP A 29 1.65 -18.81 2.19
C TRP A 29 2.74 -18.64 3.23
N TRP A 30 3.66 -19.60 3.28
CA TRP A 30 4.91 -19.48 4.01
C TRP A 30 5.57 -18.14 3.66
N ASN A 31 5.83 -17.32 4.69
CA ASN A 31 6.38 -15.96 4.61
C ASN A 31 5.42 -14.82 4.22
N ARG A 32 4.10 -14.94 4.48
CA ARG A 32 3.13 -13.81 4.41
C ARG A 32 3.14 -13.05 3.07
N ARG A 33 3.17 -13.79 1.97
CA ARG A 33 3.28 -13.24 0.60
C ARG A 33 2.07 -12.42 0.19
N ASP A 34 0.90 -12.78 0.70
CA ASP A 34 -0.34 -12.03 0.60
C ASP A 34 -0.15 -10.57 1.08
N ALA A 35 0.59 -10.35 2.18
CA ALA A 35 0.91 -9.03 2.67
C ALA A 35 1.85 -8.27 1.73
N LEU A 36 2.81 -8.96 1.12
CA LEU A 36 3.74 -8.38 0.14
C LEU A 36 3.04 -8.02 -1.18
N VAL A 37 2.08 -8.82 -1.64
CA VAL A 37 1.22 -8.49 -2.79
C VAL A 37 0.47 -7.19 -2.52
N ARG A 38 -0.13 -7.05 -1.34
CA ARG A 38 -0.82 -5.82 -0.94
C ARG A 38 0.14 -4.63 -0.88
N CYS A 39 1.40 -4.84 -0.50
CA CYS A 39 2.43 -3.80 -0.55
C CYS A 39 2.72 -3.37 -2.01
N ALA A 40 2.88 -4.33 -2.92
CA ALA A 40 3.08 -4.05 -4.34
C ALA A 40 1.90 -3.28 -4.94
N ALA A 41 0.67 -3.74 -4.69
CA ALA A 41 -0.55 -3.07 -5.13
C ALA A 41 -0.65 -1.63 -4.58
N ALA A 42 -0.53 -1.46 -3.27
CA ALA A 42 -0.67 -0.15 -2.63
C ALA A 42 0.36 0.89 -3.10
N PHE A 43 1.60 0.44 -3.38
CA PHE A 43 2.69 1.33 -3.74
C PHE A 43 2.76 1.63 -5.23
N LEU A 44 2.76 0.58 -6.06
CA LEU A 44 2.96 0.71 -7.50
C LEU A 44 1.67 1.21 -8.17
N HIS A 45 0.51 0.72 -7.74
CA HIS A 45 -0.80 1.06 -8.31
C HIS A 45 -1.57 2.11 -7.50
N GLY A 46 -0.92 2.67 -6.47
CA GLY A 46 -1.44 3.78 -5.68
C GLY A 46 -1.43 5.12 -6.43
N PRO A 47 -1.83 6.21 -5.75
CA PRO A 47 -1.93 7.55 -6.34
C PRO A 47 -0.71 7.97 -7.14
N SER A 48 -0.89 8.52 -8.35
CA SER A 48 0.20 9.06 -9.16
C SER A 48 -0.14 10.46 -9.66
N SER A 49 0.88 11.24 -10.01
CA SER A 49 0.73 12.61 -10.52
C SER A 49 2.00 13.05 -11.24
N ALA A 50 2.00 14.28 -11.77
CA ALA A 50 3.19 14.93 -12.31
C ALA A 50 4.35 15.06 -11.30
N HIS A 51 4.10 14.94 -9.99
CA HIS A 51 5.16 14.96 -8.98
C HIS A 51 5.91 13.63 -8.85
N CYS A 52 5.39 12.55 -9.43
CA CYS A 52 5.97 11.21 -9.41
C CYS A 52 6.66 10.91 -10.75
N THR A 53 8.01 10.91 -10.82
CA THR A 53 8.72 10.54 -12.07
C THR A 53 8.67 9.05 -12.31
N SER A 54 8.92 8.26 -11.26
CA SER A 54 8.78 6.81 -11.28
C SER A 54 8.83 6.23 -9.86
N ARG A 55 8.33 5.01 -9.71
CA ARG A 55 8.40 4.21 -8.49
C ARG A 55 9.06 2.87 -8.75
N GLU A 56 9.82 2.40 -7.77
CA GLU A 56 10.37 1.06 -7.74
C GLU A 56 10.15 0.45 -6.35
N LEU A 57 9.62 -0.76 -6.29
CA LEU A 57 9.53 -1.55 -5.06
C LEU A 57 10.49 -2.72 -5.15
N VAL A 58 11.34 -2.89 -4.14
CA VAL A 58 12.32 -3.98 -4.09
C VAL A 58 12.03 -4.86 -2.88
N LEU A 59 11.82 -6.15 -3.11
CA LEU A 59 11.76 -7.15 -2.04
C LEU A 59 13.14 -7.77 -1.85
N VAL A 60 13.72 -7.66 -0.66
CA VAL A 60 15.00 -8.28 -0.31
C VAL A 60 14.75 -9.46 0.62
N HIS A 61 15.00 -10.66 0.12
CA HIS A 61 14.77 -11.91 0.83
C HIS A 61 16.00 -12.34 1.63
N ASP A 62 15.84 -12.75 2.88
CA ASP A 62 16.95 -13.02 3.80
C ASP A 62 17.54 -14.44 3.73
N GLU A 63 16.83 -15.42 3.17
CA GLU A 63 17.35 -16.80 3.07
C GLU A 63 18.27 -17.00 1.87
N ASP A 64 18.01 -16.33 0.75
CA ASP A 64 18.76 -16.45 -0.50
C ASP A 64 19.32 -15.13 -1.02
N TRP A 65 19.07 -14.02 -0.32
CA TRP A 65 19.52 -12.67 -0.71
C TRP A 65 19.09 -12.27 -2.12
N ALA A 66 18.03 -12.90 -2.61
CA ALA A 66 17.39 -12.57 -3.87
C ALA A 66 16.65 -11.24 -3.74
N ARG A 67 16.70 -10.46 -4.82
CA ARG A 67 16.06 -9.15 -4.89
C ARG A 67 15.06 -9.13 -6.03
N VAL A 68 13.79 -8.97 -5.70
CA VAL A 68 12.73 -8.82 -6.70
C VAL A 68 12.44 -7.34 -6.84
N HIS A 69 12.99 -6.74 -7.90
CA HIS A 69 12.73 -5.36 -8.29
C HIS A 69 11.42 -5.29 -9.07
N MET A 70 10.55 -4.35 -8.73
CA MET A 70 9.24 -4.20 -9.34
C MET A 70 8.95 -2.76 -9.71
N THR A 71 8.37 -2.57 -10.89
CA THR A 71 7.74 -1.33 -11.33
C THR A 71 6.31 -1.61 -11.78
N VAL A 72 5.54 -0.55 -12.02
CA VAL A 72 4.24 -0.69 -12.69
C VAL A 72 4.46 -1.35 -14.05
N GLY A 73 3.66 -2.38 -14.38
CA GLY A 73 3.65 -3.02 -15.69
C GLY A 73 2.66 -2.33 -16.64
N ASP A 74 2.75 -2.67 -17.92
CA ASP A 74 1.89 -2.08 -18.96
C ASP A 74 0.47 -2.68 -18.99
N GLY A 75 0.19 -3.68 -18.16
CA GLY A 75 -1.10 -4.34 -18.11
C GLY A 75 -2.19 -3.53 -17.42
N GLU A 76 -3.39 -3.51 -18.01
CA GLU A 76 -4.61 -2.95 -17.39
C GLU A 76 -5.24 -3.87 -16.33
N LYS A 77 -4.68 -5.08 -16.13
CA LYS A 77 -5.20 -6.05 -15.18
C LYS A 77 -5.08 -5.52 -13.75
N ALA A 78 -6.06 -5.86 -12.91
CA ALA A 78 -5.97 -5.60 -11.48
C ALA A 78 -4.73 -6.33 -10.89
N PRO A 79 -3.99 -5.72 -9.95
CA PRO A 79 -2.88 -6.36 -9.26
C PRO A 79 -3.39 -7.33 -8.19
N SER A 80 -4.11 -8.36 -8.62
CA SER A 80 -4.60 -9.43 -7.76
C SER A 80 -3.47 -10.30 -7.22
N GLU A 81 -3.75 -11.07 -6.17
CA GLU A 81 -2.76 -11.96 -5.56
C GLU A 81 -2.19 -12.95 -6.57
N ALA A 82 -3.06 -13.59 -7.35
CA ALA A 82 -2.65 -14.52 -8.38
C ALA A 82 -1.82 -13.85 -9.49
N ALA A 83 -2.16 -12.63 -9.91
CA ALA A 83 -1.43 -11.92 -10.96
C ALA A 83 -0.02 -11.52 -10.50
N VAL A 84 0.10 -10.92 -9.32
CA VAL A 84 1.39 -10.48 -8.77
C VAL A 84 2.29 -11.67 -8.44
N ILE A 85 1.75 -12.72 -7.80
CA ILE A 85 2.51 -13.95 -7.51
C ILE A 85 2.90 -14.67 -8.81
N GLY A 86 2.03 -14.65 -9.82
CA GLY A 86 2.34 -15.15 -11.15
C GLY A 86 3.56 -14.46 -11.76
N ALA A 87 3.60 -13.13 -11.71
CA ALA A 87 4.74 -12.34 -12.18
C ALA A 87 6.04 -12.66 -11.44
N TRP A 88 5.98 -12.82 -10.10
CA TRP A 88 7.14 -13.24 -9.32
C TRP A 88 7.63 -14.64 -9.71
N ARG A 89 6.70 -15.58 -9.91
CA ARG A 89 7.02 -16.94 -10.34
C ARG A 89 7.70 -16.96 -11.71
N GLU A 90 7.13 -16.26 -12.68
CA GLU A 90 7.67 -16.15 -14.03
C GLU A 90 9.09 -15.59 -14.01
N THR A 91 9.30 -14.54 -13.22
CA THR A 91 10.63 -13.92 -13.05
C THR A 91 11.62 -14.85 -12.37
N ALA A 92 11.19 -15.64 -11.38
CA ALA A 92 12.04 -16.64 -10.75
C ALA A 92 12.38 -17.83 -11.67
N LEU A 93 11.47 -18.21 -12.58
CA LEU A 93 11.72 -19.25 -13.59
C LEU A 93 12.66 -18.77 -14.70
N ALA A 94 12.59 -17.50 -15.07
CA ALA A 94 13.40 -16.91 -16.14
C ALA A 94 13.95 -15.52 -15.74
N PRO A 95 14.99 -15.45 -14.88
CA PRO A 95 15.49 -14.19 -14.32
C PRO A 95 16.01 -13.16 -15.33
N HIS A 96 16.35 -13.63 -16.54
CA HIS A 96 16.87 -12.82 -17.65
C HIS A 96 15.85 -12.58 -18.76
N ALA A 97 14.64 -13.13 -18.65
CA ALA A 97 13.59 -12.85 -19.61
C ALA A 97 13.11 -11.41 -19.48
N LEU A 98 12.73 -10.81 -20.61
CA LEU A 98 12.04 -9.52 -20.58
C LEU A 98 10.69 -9.68 -19.87
N PRO A 99 10.25 -8.66 -19.11
CA PRO A 99 8.95 -8.69 -18.45
C PRO A 99 7.83 -8.99 -19.44
N ASN A 100 6.92 -9.86 -19.04
CA ASN A 100 5.70 -10.12 -19.80
C ASN A 100 4.81 -8.87 -19.78
N GLY A 101 4.59 -8.26 -20.95
CA GLY A 101 3.81 -7.02 -21.09
C GLY A 101 2.34 -7.11 -20.65
N THR A 102 1.84 -8.30 -20.30
CA THR A 102 0.47 -8.49 -19.82
C THR A 102 0.32 -8.47 -18.29
N SER A 103 1.43 -8.44 -17.55
CA SER A 103 1.44 -8.43 -16.09
C SER A 103 1.14 -7.02 -15.55
N PRO A 104 0.37 -6.89 -14.44
CA PRO A 104 0.19 -5.60 -13.77
C PRO A 104 1.50 -5.05 -13.18
N VAL A 105 2.48 -5.93 -12.91
CA VAL A 105 3.79 -5.55 -12.37
C VAL A 105 4.90 -6.07 -13.26
N ALA A 106 5.84 -5.20 -13.61
CA ALA A 106 7.06 -5.60 -14.29
C ALA A 106 8.10 -5.97 -13.23
N CYS A 107 8.62 -7.19 -13.30
CA CYS A 107 9.51 -7.76 -12.30
C CYS A 107 10.89 -8.05 -12.89
N ARG A 108 11.94 -7.83 -12.10
CA ARG A 108 13.32 -8.22 -12.40
C ARG A 108 13.94 -8.85 -11.16
N LEU A 109 14.48 -10.06 -11.32
CA LEU A 109 15.13 -10.79 -10.24
C LEU A 109 16.65 -10.62 -10.34
N VAL A 110 17.25 -10.12 -9.26
CA VAL A 110 18.70 -10.03 -9.12
C VAL A 110 19.13 -10.98 -8.01
N HIS A 111 19.85 -12.03 -8.39
CA HIS A 111 20.50 -12.92 -7.44
C HIS A 111 21.73 -12.25 -6.87
N SER A 112 21.87 -12.29 -5.56
CA SER A 112 23.18 -12.13 -4.93
C SER A 112 23.86 -13.49 -4.99
N ALA A 113 25.19 -13.53 -5.11
CA ALA A 113 25.94 -14.76 -4.83
C ALA A 113 25.70 -15.10 -3.35
N ALA A 114 24.67 -15.87 -3.07
CA ALA A 114 24.41 -16.32 -1.72
C ALA A 114 25.61 -17.18 -1.30
N PRO A 115 26.22 -16.94 -0.14
CA PRO A 115 27.18 -17.89 0.39
C PRO A 115 26.45 -19.22 0.49
N LEU A 116 26.96 -20.24 -0.21
CA LEU A 116 26.56 -21.61 0.06
C LEU A 116 26.73 -21.83 1.56
N GLN A 117 25.73 -22.44 2.21
CA GLN A 117 25.92 -22.80 3.62
C GLN A 117 27.18 -23.65 3.73
N ASP A 118 28.04 -23.29 4.67
CA ASP A 118 29.24 -24.06 5.00
C ASP A 118 28.84 -25.53 5.19
N ALA A 119 29.67 -26.44 4.68
CA ALA A 119 29.55 -27.87 4.93
C ALA A 119 29.40 -28.17 6.43
N SER A 120 30.02 -27.37 7.32
CA SER A 120 29.86 -27.50 8.78
C SER A 120 28.42 -27.23 9.26
N ALA A 121 27.74 -26.23 8.69
CA ALA A 121 26.36 -25.88 9.03
C ALA A 121 25.37 -26.97 8.58
N VAL A 122 25.60 -27.54 7.40
CA VAL A 122 24.78 -28.65 6.90
C VAL A 122 25.07 -29.95 7.68
N ALA A 123 26.32 -30.18 8.10
CA ALA A 123 26.68 -31.29 8.97
C ALA A 123 25.98 -31.23 10.34
N ALA A 124 25.82 -30.01 10.88
CA ALA A 124 25.16 -29.73 12.15
C ALA A 124 23.63 -29.95 12.14
N MET A 125 22.98 -30.11 10.98
CA MET A 125 21.54 -30.39 10.91
C MET A 125 21.22 -31.74 11.58
N GLU A 126 20.26 -31.75 12.50
CA GLU A 126 20.00 -32.92 13.35
C GLU A 126 19.57 -34.16 12.56
N SER A 127 18.69 -34.00 11.56
CA SER A 127 18.13 -35.15 10.83
C SER A 127 18.69 -35.32 9.41
N LYS A 128 18.72 -36.57 8.96
CA LYS A 128 19.01 -36.93 7.56
C LYS A 128 18.00 -36.29 6.59
N ARG A 129 16.76 -36.12 7.01
CA ARG A 129 15.70 -35.50 6.21
C ARG A 129 16.02 -34.03 5.96
N ASP A 130 16.50 -33.31 6.97
CA ASP A 130 16.83 -31.89 6.85
C ASP A 130 17.98 -31.68 5.87
N VAL A 131 19.03 -32.50 5.95
CA VAL A 131 20.15 -32.47 4.99
C VAL A 131 19.64 -32.73 3.57
N LEU A 132 18.79 -33.75 3.36
CA LEU A 132 18.27 -34.05 2.02
C LEU A 132 17.40 -32.91 1.48
N VAL A 133 16.47 -32.42 2.29
CA VAL A 133 15.58 -31.31 1.91
C VAL A 133 16.41 -30.07 1.61
N HIS A 134 17.45 -29.79 2.40
CA HIS A 134 18.40 -28.73 2.14
C HIS A 134 19.07 -28.92 0.77
N MET A 135 19.67 -30.07 0.51
CA MET A 135 20.31 -30.37 -0.78
C MET A 135 19.36 -30.23 -1.96
N GLN A 136 18.16 -30.80 -1.87
CA GLN A 136 17.14 -30.72 -2.93
C GLN A 136 16.70 -29.27 -3.20
N LYS A 137 16.80 -28.41 -2.19
CA LYS A 137 16.45 -27.00 -2.25
C LYS A 137 17.59 -26.12 -2.79
N HIS A 138 18.84 -26.57 -2.73
CA HIS A 138 20.02 -25.75 -3.04
C HIS A 138 20.87 -26.24 -4.21
N CYS A 139 20.78 -27.52 -4.57
CA CYS A 139 21.51 -28.07 -5.70
C CYS A 139 20.70 -27.96 -6.99
N THR A 140 21.38 -27.80 -8.13
CA THR A 140 20.72 -27.84 -9.44
C THR A 140 20.09 -29.21 -9.71
N MET A 141 19.03 -29.24 -10.51
CA MET A 141 18.36 -30.49 -10.88
C MET A 141 19.30 -31.50 -11.56
N GLU A 142 20.29 -31.02 -12.31
CA GLU A 142 21.31 -31.85 -12.95
C GLU A 142 22.20 -32.54 -11.91
N PHE A 143 22.66 -31.80 -10.90
CA PHE A 143 23.42 -32.36 -9.79
C PHE A 143 22.59 -33.37 -8.98
N LEU A 144 21.34 -33.02 -8.67
CA LEU A 144 20.43 -33.92 -7.96
C LEU A 144 20.19 -35.21 -8.76
N ARG A 145 20.06 -35.14 -10.09
CA ARG A 145 19.95 -36.34 -10.95
C ARG A 145 21.23 -37.17 -10.92
N ALA A 146 22.40 -36.54 -11.03
CA ALA A 146 23.70 -37.22 -11.01
C ALA A 146 23.96 -37.97 -9.69
N HIS A 147 23.40 -37.47 -8.58
CA HIS A 147 23.51 -38.09 -7.25
C HIS A 147 22.26 -38.90 -6.83
N HIS A 148 21.30 -39.12 -7.74
CA HIS A 148 20.03 -39.81 -7.47
C HIS A 148 19.19 -39.21 -6.32
N LEU A 149 19.31 -37.90 -6.11
CA LEU A 149 18.61 -37.12 -5.09
C LEU A 149 17.39 -36.36 -5.64
N ASN A 150 16.93 -36.62 -6.86
CA ASN A 150 15.82 -35.88 -7.49
C ASN A 150 14.42 -36.50 -7.28
N SER A 151 14.29 -37.47 -6.37
CA SER A 151 13.02 -38.15 -6.01
C SER A 151 12.37 -37.58 -4.74
N LYS A 152 11.17 -38.05 -4.37
CA LYS A 152 10.53 -37.64 -3.09
C LYS A 152 11.43 -37.98 -1.89
N PRO A 153 11.50 -37.14 -0.84
CA PRO A 153 12.33 -37.39 0.33
C PRO A 153 12.18 -38.79 0.92
N ASP A 154 10.96 -39.31 1.06
CA ASP A 154 10.71 -40.63 1.63
C ASP A 154 11.35 -41.78 0.83
N VAL A 155 11.48 -41.63 -0.48
CA VAL A 155 12.09 -42.64 -1.35
C VAL A 155 13.61 -42.64 -1.18
N ILE A 156 14.21 -41.45 -1.16
CA ILE A 156 15.66 -41.28 -1.03
C ILE A 156 16.12 -41.63 0.38
N LEU A 157 15.37 -41.22 1.41
CA LEU A 157 15.69 -41.52 2.80
C LEU A 157 15.64 -43.02 3.11
N ARG A 158 15.05 -43.87 2.27
CA ARG A 158 15.16 -45.34 2.39
C ARG A 158 16.48 -45.90 1.83
N LYS A 159 17.10 -45.21 0.87
CA LYS A 159 18.26 -45.70 0.11
C LYS A 159 19.57 -45.00 0.45
N THR A 160 19.50 -43.81 1.03
CA THR A 160 20.67 -42.96 1.31
C THR A 160 20.77 -42.70 2.81
N ASN A 161 21.98 -42.64 3.36
CA ASN A 161 22.26 -42.28 4.76
C ASN A 161 22.76 -40.82 4.87
N LYS A 162 22.82 -40.26 6.09
CA LYS A 162 23.23 -38.85 6.29
C LYS A 162 24.65 -38.59 5.78
N ALA A 163 25.58 -39.52 5.99
CA ALA A 163 26.97 -39.40 5.54
C ALA A 163 27.09 -39.27 4.01
N ALA A 164 26.32 -40.06 3.25
CA ALA A 164 26.30 -39.97 1.79
C ALA A 164 25.71 -38.64 1.29
N LEU A 165 24.72 -38.10 1.99
CA LEU A 165 24.19 -36.76 1.69
C LEU A 165 25.23 -35.68 1.98
N LEU A 166 25.91 -35.73 3.13
CA LEU A 166 26.97 -34.78 3.46
C LEU A 166 28.12 -34.85 2.46
N ALA A 167 28.56 -36.05 2.06
CA ALA A 167 29.59 -36.21 1.03
C ALA A 167 29.16 -35.67 -0.34
N ALA A 168 27.89 -35.81 -0.70
CA ALA A 168 27.35 -35.21 -1.91
C ALA A 168 27.25 -33.67 -1.77
N TRP A 169 26.89 -33.15 -0.59
CA TRP A 169 26.91 -31.71 -0.32
C TRP A 169 28.34 -31.14 -0.40
N GLU A 170 29.33 -31.81 0.18
CA GLU A 170 30.74 -31.42 0.08
C GLU A 170 31.20 -31.34 -1.38
N LYS A 171 30.82 -32.32 -2.21
CA LYS A 171 31.08 -32.28 -3.66
C LYS A 171 30.38 -31.09 -4.34
N TRP A 172 29.12 -30.84 -3.99
CA TRP A 172 28.40 -29.66 -4.49
C TRP A 172 29.13 -28.37 -4.13
N THR A 173 29.51 -28.21 -2.86
CA THR A 173 30.24 -27.04 -2.37
C THR A 173 31.61 -26.92 -3.01
N ALA A 174 32.34 -28.02 -3.23
CA ALA A 174 33.65 -27.99 -3.88
C ALA A 174 33.56 -27.60 -5.36
N LEU A 175 32.53 -28.08 -6.08
CA LEU A 175 32.27 -27.71 -7.47
C LEU A 175 31.88 -26.23 -7.63
N HIS A 176 31.27 -25.64 -6.60
CA HIS A 176 30.78 -24.28 -6.58
C HIS A 176 31.58 -23.37 -5.63
N ALA A 177 32.74 -23.85 -5.15
CA ALA A 177 33.70 -23.08 -4.36
C ALA A 177 34.52 -22.19 -5.29
N SER A 178 33.86 -21.36 -6.11
CA SER A 178 34.51 -20.28 -6.83
C SER A 178 34.41 -19.00 -6.01
N ALA A 179 35.58 -18.52 -5.56
CA ALA A 179 35.80 -17.39 -4.64
C ALA A 179 35.30 -17.62 -3.20
N GLU A 180 36.06 -17.15 -2.21
CA GLU A 180 35.68 -17.16 -0.79
C GLU A 180 34.21 -16.76 -0.63
N SER A 181 33.41 -17.64 -0.01
CA SER A 181 31.99 -17.37 0.19
C SER A 181 31.85 -16.05 0.95
N ALA A 182 31.33 -15.02 0.28
CA ALA A 182 31.17 -13.71 0.90
C ALA A 182 30.36 -13.85 2.19
N SER A 183 30.89 -13.34 3.30
CA SER A 183 30.17 -13.30 4.57
C SER A 183 28.81 -12.61 4.38
N THR A 184 27.80 -12.96 5.18
CA THR A 184 26.48 -12.30 5.16
C THR A 184 26.61 -10.78 5.20
N LYS A 185 27.56 -10.27 6.00
CA LYS A 185 27.87 -8.83 6.09
C LYS A 185 28.36 -8.26 4.75
N GLN A 186 29.24 -8.95 4.03
CA GLN A 186 29.69 -8.53 2.70
C GLN A 186 28.56 -8.56 1.69
N VAL A 187 27.70 -9.58 1.71
CA VAL A 187 26.52 -9.69 0.83
C VAL A 187 25.55 -8.53 1.09
N VAL A 188 25.16 -8.29 2.34
CA VAL A 188 24.28 -7.18 2.73
C VAL A 188 24.90 -5.83 2.35
N THR A 189 26.21 -5.67 2.58
CA THR A 189 26.95 -4.45 2.18
C THR A 189 26.87 -4.24 0.67
N SER A 190 27.07 -5.29 -0.13
CA SER A 190 26.98 -5.23 -1.58
C SER A 190 25.57 -4.87 -2.04
N ILE A 191 24.55 -5.52 -1.46
CA ILE A 191 23.15 -5.27 -1.78
C ILE A 191 22.76 -3.83 -1.49
N PHE A 192 23.04 -3.32 -0.28
CA PHE A 192 22.69 -1.95 0.08
C PHE A 192 23.46 -0.93 -0.76
N ARG A 193 24.72 -1.20 -1.09
CA ARG A 193 25.49 -0.35 -2.01
C ARG A 193 24.82 -0.25 -3.39
N GLU A 194 24.34 -1.36 -3.94
CA GLU A 194 23.64 -1.39 -5.22
C GLU A 194 22.27 -0.68 -5.15
N LEU A 195 21.49 -0.92 -4.10
CA LEU A 195 20.17 -0.30 -3.94
C LEU A 195 20.24 1.22 -3.79
N LEU A 196 21.32 1.72 -3.20
CA LEU A 196 21.62 3.15 -3.06
C LEU A 196 22.17 3.81 -4.33
N GLN A 197 22.51 3.04 -5.38
CA GLN A 197 22.96 3.65 -6.63
C GLN A 197 21.88 4.53 -7.25
N PRO A 198 22.26 5.65 -7.88
CA PRO A 198 21.37 6.41 -8.76
C PRO A 198 20.73 5.48 -9.81
N LYS A 199 19.43 5.63 -10.05
CA LYS A 199 18.69 4.84 -11.03
C LYS A 199 19.32 4.94 -12.43
N ASP A 200 19.74 6.15 -12.80
CA ASP A 200 20.39 6.49 -14.06
C ASP A 200 21.18 7.80 -13.90
N ALA A 201 21.85 8.24 -14.98
CA ALA A 201 22.70 9.43 -14.97
C ALA A 201 21.95 10.77 -14.77
N SER A 202 20.62 10.79 -14.86
CA SER A 202 19.83 12.00 -14.58
C SER A 202 19.67 12.27 -13.08
N ILE A 203 19.87 11.25 -12.24
CA ILE A 203 19.81 11.36 -10.79
C ILE A 203 21.14 11.88 -10.26
N GLN A 204 21.13 13.10 -9.72
CA GLN A 204 22.30 13.77 -9.16
C GLN A 204 22.34 13.66 -7.64
N THR A 205 21.18 13.55 -6.99
CA THR A 205 21.06 13.52 -5.53
C THR A 205 20.34 12.25 -5.09
N VAL A 206 20.92 11.53 -4.13
CA VAL A 206 20.29 10.39 -3.46
C VAL A 206 20.10 10.71 -1.99
N VAL A 207 18.89 10.46 -1.49
CA VAL A 207 18.55 10.55 -0.06
C VAL A 207 18.05 9.19 0.41
N ALA A 208 18.52 8.75 1.56
CA ALA A 208 18.08 7.51 2.19
C ALA A 208 17.25 7.77 3.44
N GLY A 209 16.32 6.86 3.74
CA GLY A 209 15.58 6.88 5.00
C GLY A 209 15.25 5.47 5.48
N THR A 210 15.19 5.28 6.79
CA THR A 210 14.54 4.08 7.37
C THR A 210 13.19 4.47 7.95
N LEU A 211 12.14 3.72 7.64
CA LEU A 211 10.82 3.91 8.24
C LEU A 211 10.50 2.79 9.21
N HIS A 212 10.27 3.19 10.46
CA HIS A 212 9.89 2.26 11.53
C HIS A 212 9.04 2.98 12.57
N GLU A 213 8.03 2.31 13.10
CA GLU A 213 7.09 2.83 14.11
C GLU A 213 7.76 3.24 15.44
N SER A 214 8.94 2.70 15.71
CA SER A 214 9.76 3.05 16.88
C SER A 214 10.65 4.27 16.66
N SER A 215 10.67 4.88 15.47
CA SER A 215 11.46 6.08 15.23
C SER A 215 10.91 7.25 16.04
N ASP A 216 11.79 8.04 16.65
CA ASP A 216 11.36 9.20 17.46
C ASP A 216 10.82 10.34 16.58
N ALA A 217 11.47 10.57 15.44
CA ALA A 217 11.08 11.62 14.51
C ALA A 217 9.92 11.15 13.61
N GLU A 218 8.92 12.01 13.49
CA GLU A 218 7.84 11.85 12.52
C GLU A 218 8.16 12.62 11.24
N LEU A 219 7.79 12.05 10.10
CA LEU A 219 7.97 12.69 8.81
C LEU A 219 7.07 13.95 8.74
N PRO A 220 7.63 15.16 8.61
CA PRO A 220 6.87 16.40 8.72
C PRO A 220 6.17 16.74 7.41
N CYS A 221 5.19 15.94 7.01
CA CYS A 221 4.41 16.13 5.77
C CYS A 221 3.51 17.36 5.83
N PHE A 222 3.03 17.78 7.00
CA PHE A 222 2.01 18.83 7.16
C PHE A 222 2.56 20.15 7.74
N ALA A 223 3.81 20.51 7.38
CA ALA A 223 4.43 21.73 7.87
C ALA A 223 3.86 22.97 7.13
N PRO A 224 3.30 23.97 7.85
CA PRO A 224 2.56 25.10 7.25
C PRO A 224 3.41 26.10 6.47
N ASP A 225 4.73 26.13 6.71
CA ASP A 225 5.62 27.16 6.16
C ASP A 225 6.25 26.79 4.80
N THR A 226 5.78 25.75 4.13
CA THR A 226 6.48 25.25 2.94
C THR A 226 5.63 25.31 1.69
N ALA A 227 5.86 26.36 0.90
CA ALA A 227 5.68 26.27 -0.53
C ALA A 227 6.31 24.96 -1.01
N ILE A 228 5.50 24.09 -1.62
CA ILE A 228 5.98 22.82 -2.18
C ILE A 228 7.10 23.18 -3.17
N PRO A 229 8.36 22.81 -2.90
CA PRO A 229 9.46 23.15 -3.79
C PRO A 229 9.16 22.68 -5.21
N SER A 230 9.71 23.40 -6.19
CA SER A 230 9.65 22.96 -7.58
C SER A 230 10.16 21.53 -7.68
N ALA A 231 9.43 20.73 -8.45
CA ALA A 231 9.76 19.37 -8.79
C ALA A 231 11.26 19.20 -9.13
N ASP A 232 11.97 18.31 -8.43
CA ASP A 232 13.39 18.01 -8.69
C ASP A 232 13.57 16.60 -9.31
N PRO A 233 13.51 16.47 -10.64
CA PRO A 233 13.65 15.19 -11.31
C PRO A 233 15.02 14.52 -11.08
N SER A 234 16.02 15.27 -10.61
CA SER A 234 17.37 14.75 -10.32
C SER A 234 17.49 14.09 -8.93
N LEU A 235 16.41 14.12 -8.14
CA LEU A 235 16.36 13.56 -6.80
C LEU A 235 15.81 12.13 -6.79
N GLN A 236 16.54 11.22 -6.14
CA GLN A 236 16.10 9.88 -5.77
C GLN A 236 15.97 9.74 -4.26
N VAL A 237 14.82 9.23 -3.81
CA VAL A 237 14.57 8.85 -2.43
C VAL A 237 14.58 7.32 -2.32
N VAL A 238 15.37 6.78 -1.38
CA VAL A 238 15.45 5.34 -1.08
C VAL A 238 15.00 5.08 0.35
N LEU A 239 13.85 4.42 0.53
CA LEU A 239 13.29 4.13 1.85
C LEU A 239 13.39 2.64 2.18
N PHE A 240 13.92 2.32 3.35
CA PHE A 240 14.03 0.95 3.86
C PHE A 240 13.00 0.70 4.96
N LEU A 241 12.22 -0.37 4.82
CA LEU A 241 11.16 -0.73 5.77
C LEU A 241 11.15 -2.23 6.03
N GLY A 242 10.71 -2.60 7.24
CA GLY A 242 10.29 -3.97 7.52
C GLY A 242 8.96 -4.29 6.84
N ALA A 243 8.82 -5.52 6.35
CA ALA A 243 7.54 -6.02 5.83
C ALA A 243 7.09 -7.30 6.54
N VAL A 244 7.84 -8.39 6.35
CA VAL A 244 7.59 -9.67 7.04
C VAL A 244 8.56 -9.84 8.21
N ARG A 245 9.66 -9.09 8.18
CA ARG A 245 10.62 -8.95 9.28
C ARG A 245 11.09 -7.51 9.37
N ASP A 246 11.62 -7.14 10.53
CA ASP A 246 12.29 -5.85 10.71
C ASP A 246 13.74 -5.89 10.23
N MET A 247 14.29 -4.69 10.05
CA MET A 247 15.72 -4.50 9.82
C MET A 247 16.49 -4.85 11.11
N SER A 248 17.43 -5.78 11.02
CA SER A 248 18.31 -6.09 12.14
C SER A 248 19.24 -4.92 12.46
N SER A 249 19.73 -4.86 13.69
CA SER A 249 20.72 -3.85 14.10
C SER A 249 22.00 -3.91 13.26
N ALA A 250 22.40 -5.10 12.81
CA ALA A 250 23.57 -5.29 11.96
C ALA A 250 23.36 -4.75 10.54
N GLU A 251 22.19 -4.97 9.95
CA GLU A 251 21.80 -4.38 8.65
C GLU A 251 21.75 -2.86 8.74
N ASN A 252 21.08 -2.32 9.77
CA ASN A 252 20.99 -0.88 10.00
C ASN A 252 22.39 -0.23 10.15
N ALA A 253 23.27 -0.83 10.95
CA ALA A 253 24.64 -0.36 11.09
C ALA A 253 25.43 -0.43 9.77
N THR A 254 25.16 -1.42 8.92
CA THR A 254 25.76 -1.53 7.58
C THR A 254 25.26 -0.43 6.65
N LEU A 255 23.94 -0.17 6.65
CA LEU A 255 23.33 0.91 5.88
C LEU A 255 23.91 2.28 6.29
N GLN A 256 23.98 2.57 7.59
CA GLN A 256 24.56 3.81 8.11
C GLN A 256 26.00 4.02 7.64
N LYS A 257 26.85 2.98 7.73
CA LYS A 257 28.25 3.04 7.28
C LYS A 257 28.36 3.30 5.79
N LEU A 258 27.51 2.67 4.98
CA LEU A 258 27.50 2.86 3.53
C LEU A 258 27.03 4.26 3.14
N CYS A 259 25.96 4.75 3.76
CA CYS A 259 25.46 6.10 3.54
C CYS A 259 26.53 7.15 3.89
N ALA A 260 27.18 7.01 5.05
CA ALA A 260 28.27 7.90 5.45
C ALA A 260 29.45 7.85 4.46
N ALA A 261 29.86 6.65 4.03
CA ALA A 261 30.96 6.48 3.08
C ALA A 261 30.67 7.06 1.68
N GLN A 262 29.41 7.08 1.27
CA GLN A 262 28.96 7.63 -0.01
C GLN A 262 28.44 9.07 0.09
N SER A 263 28.53 9.70 1.26
CA SER A 263 27.94 11.02 1.55
C SER A 263 26.44 11.10 1.20
N ILE A 264 25.71 9.99 1.35
CA ILE A 264 24.26 9.91 1.17
C ILE A 264 23.62 10.26 2.52
N PRO A 265 22.81 11.33 2.61
CA PRO A 265 22.09 11.63 3.83
C PRO A 265 21.11 10.49 4.19
N LEU A 266 21.10 10.10 5.46
CA LEU A 266 20.26 9.04 5.99
C LEU A 266 19.50 9.55 7.22
N THR A 267 18.17 9.55 7.15
CA THR A 267 17.29 9.90 8.28
C THR A 267 16.48 8.70 8.78
N ARG A 268 15.99 8.77 10.01
CA ARG A 268 15.11 7.75 10.60
C ARG A 268 13.78 8.38 10.97
N VAL A 269 12.72 7.92 10.33
CA VAL A 269 11.39 8.54 10.47
C VAL A 269 10.30 7.51 10.72
N ARG A 270 9.17 7.96 11.24
CA ARG A 270 7.88 7.26 11.19
C ARG A 270 6.89 8.10 10.40
N LEU A 271 5.80 7.50 9.93
CA LEU A 271 4.73 8.24 9.23
C LEU A 271 3.66 8.82 10.14
N GLY A 272 3.56 8.35 11.38
CA GLY A 272 2.48 8.77 12.27
C GLY A 272 2.59 8.15 13.66
N ALA A 273 1.65 8.52 14.52
CA ALA A 273 1.58 8.01 15.89
C ALA A 273 1.14 6.54 15.98
N VAL A 274 0.40 6.05 14.99
CA VAL A 274 -0.24 4.73 14.96
C VAL A 274 0.59 3.75 14.12
N ALA A 275 0.85 2.57 14.68
CA ALA A 275 1.48 1.48 13.93
C ALA A 275 0.46 0.85 12.97
N GLU A 276 0.77 0.86 11.69
CA GLU A 276 -0.11 0.38 10.61
C GLU A 276 0.55 -0.76 9.83
N PHE A 277 -0.24 -1.49 9.05
CA PHE A 277 0.30 -2.48 8.12
C PHE A 277 1.21 -1.82 7.08
N THR A 278 2.29 -2.52 6.70
CA THR A 278 3.26 -2.02 5.72
C THR A 278 2.58 -1.58 4.42
N SER A 279 1.55 -2.27 3.94
CA SER A 279 0.81 -1.86 2.73
C SER A 279 0.11 -0.50 2.87
N LYS A 280 -0.39 -0.15 4.06
CA LYS A 280 -0.95 1.18 4.33
C LYS A 280 0.14 2.24 4.40
N ILE A 281 1.26 1.94 5.06
CA ILE A 281 2.46 2.80 5.09
C ILE A 281 2.89 3.13 3.64
N LEU A 282 2.94 2.13 2.76
CA LEU A 282 3.30 2.36 1.36
C LEU A 282 2.26 3.17 0.59
N SER A 283 0.97 3.00 0.88
CA SER A 283 -0.09 3.82 0.31
C SER A 283 0.07 5.30 0.69
N VAL A 284 0.38 5.58 1.96
CA VAL A 284 0.67 6.93 2.46
C VAL A 284 1.92 7.52 1.80
N LEU A 285 2.99 6.74 1.63
CA LEU A 285 4.20 7.18 0.90
C LEU A 285 3.89 7.52 -0.56
N ALA A 286 3.14 6.65 -1.26
CA ALA A 286 2.72 6.89 -2.62
C ALA A 286 1.91 8.19 -2.73
N PHE A 287 0.98 8.41 -1.81
CA PHE A 287 0.18 9.64 -1.75
C PHE A 287 1.05 10.88 -1.50
N HIS A 288 1.93 10.88 -0.49
CA HIS A 288 2.79 12.04 -0.21
C HIS A 288 3.81 12.30 -1.34
N GLN A 289 4.23 11.29 -2.08
CA GLN A 289 5.04 11.49 -3.27
C GLN A 289 4.21 12.13 -4.40
N ALA A 290 2.99 11.64 -4.63
CA ALA A 290 2.10 12.16 -5.67
C ALA A 290 1.61 13.58 -5.35
N THR A 291 1.59 13.99 -4.09
CA THR A 291 1.32 15.39 -3.70
C THR A 291 2.59 16.25 -3.66
N GLY A 292 3.77 15.68 -3.96
CA GLY A 292 5.04 16.42 -4.00
C GLY A 292 5.64 16.75 -2.63
N VAL A 293 5.05 16.25 -1.54
CA VAL A 293 5.42 16.61 -0.16
C VAL A 293 6.51 15.70 0.44
N LEU A 294 6.57 14.43 0.01
CA LEU A 294 7.45 13.41 0.61
C LEU A 294 8.94 13.81 0.62
N ALA A 295 9.50 14.15 -0.53
CA ALA A 295 10.92 14.48 -0.66
C ALA A 295 11.30 15.76 0.12
N PRO A 296 10.55 16.87 0.01
CA PRO A 296 10.75 18.04 0.86
C PRO A 296 10.72 17.72 2.37
N ALA A 297 9.76 16.90 2.82
CA ALA A 297 9.65 16.51 4.22
C ALA A 297 10.89 15.75 4.72
N LEU A 298 11.44 14.84 3.90
CA LEU A 298 12.68 14.12 4.22
C LEU A 298 13.89 15.05 4.29
N LEU A 299 14.07 15.92 3.30
CA LEU A 299 15.19 16.88 3.26
C LEU A 299 15.17 17.81 4.48
N ARG A 300 13.99 18.28 4.90
CA ARG A 300 13.84 19.06 6.14
C ARG A 300 14.25 18.27 7.37
N THR A 301 13.85 17.01 7.45
CA THR A 301 14.19 16.15 8.59
C THR A 301 15.71 15.98 8.68
N ILE A 302 16.36 15.71 7.55
CA ILE A 302 17.83 15.62 7.45
C ILE A 302 18.50 16.92 7.88
N ALA A 303 18.00 18.06 7.40
CA ALA A 303 18.53 19.36 7.79
C ALA A 303 18.33 19.65 9.29
N ALA A 304 17.20 19.24 9.88
CA ALA A 304 16.91 19.41 11.30
C ALA A 304 17.80 18.53 12.19
N GLU A 305 17.99 17.25 11.82
CA GLU A 305 18.87 16.31 12.52
C GLU A 305 20.33 16.80 12.57
N SER A 306 20.76 17.56 11.55
CA SER A 306 22.10 18.18 11.54
C SER A 306 22.26 19.33 12.55
N ARG A 307 21.14 19.92 13.01
CA ARG A 307 21.12 21.08 13.91
C ARG A 307 20.82 20.71 15.36
N ALA A 308 19.93 19.73 15.57
CA ALA A 308 19.48 19.33 16.89
C ALA A 308 19.02 17.86 16.91
N PRO A 309 19.12 17.17 18.06
CA PRO A 309 18.53 15.85 18.21
C PRO A 309 17.00 15.90 18.01
N PRO A 310 16.39 14.82 17.50
CA PRO A 310 14.95 14.79 17.27
C PRO A 310 14.20 15.00 18.59
N ALA A 311 13.13 15.80 18.53
CA ALA A 311 12.23 15.97 19.66
C ALA A 311 11.68 14.60 20.07
N LYS A 312 11.58 14.35 21.38
CA LYS A 312 11.02 13.10 21.88
C LYS A 312 9.59 12.94 21.39
N ARG A 313 9.22 11.71 21.06
CA ARG A 313 7.85 11.32 20.70
C ARG A 313 6.86 11.89 21.70
N LEU A 314 5.97 12.75 21.21
CA LEU A 314 4.80 13.16 21.98
C LEU A 314 3.86 11.96 22.10
N LYS A 315 3.44 11.66 23.34
CA LYS A 315 2.40 10.67 23.58
C LYS A 315 1.10 11.25 23.02
N ALA A 316 0.41 10.51 22.18
CA ALA A 316 -0.90 10.91 21.68
C ALA A 316 -1.81 11.18 22.89
N ALA A 317 -2.48 12.34 22.90
CA ALA A 317 -3.49 12.63 23.91
C ALA A 317 -4.63 11.60 23.78
N ALA A 318 -5.21 11.22 24.91
CA ALA A 318 -6.40 10.38 24.91
C ALA A 318 -7.60 11.25 24.50
N ASP A 319 -7.85 11.32 23.19
CA ASP A 319 -9.02 12.00 22.64
C ASP A 319 -10.24 11.08 22.67
N ALA A 320 -11.44 11.65 22.53
CA ALA A 320 -12.66 10.88 22.36
C ALA A 320 -12.56 9.98 21.11
N PRO A 321 -13.11 8.76 21.14
CA PRO A 321 -12.99 7.82 20.03
C PRO A 321 -13.74 8.37 18.81
N ALA A 322 -13.03 8.53 17.69
CA ALA A 322 -13.66 8.77 16.39
C ALA A 322 -14.16 7.46 15.79
N HIS A 323 -15.18 7.53 14.94
CA HIS A 323 -15.67 6.38 14.17
C HIS A 323 -15.60 6.65 12.67
N LEU A 324 -15.05 5.69 11.92
CA LEU A 324 -15.03 5.68 10.46
C LEU A 324 -15.86 4.49 9.95
N HIS A 325 -16.97 4.78 9.30
CA HIS A 325 -17.80 3.77 8.63
C HIS A 325 -17.67 3.91 7.12
N VAL A 326 -17.16 2.87 6.46
CA VAL A 326 -17.10 2.80 5.00
C VAL A 326 -18.34 2.11 4.47
N LEU A 327 -19.18 2.83 3.72
CA LEU A 327 -20.37 2.32 3.03
C LEU A 327 -20.03 2.10 1.56
N CYS A 328 -19.75 0.85 1.22
CA CYS A 328 -19.18 0.45 -0.06
C CYS A 328 -20.26 -0.13 -0.98
N SER A 329 -20.57 0.56 -2.07
CA SER A 329 -21.49 0.08 -3.11
C SER A 329 -20.76 -0.81 -4.10
N VAL A 330 -21.24 -2.03 -4.29
CA VAL A 330 -20.58 -3.07 -5.08
C VAL A 330 -21.35 -3.35 -6.37
N PRO A 331 -20.71 -3.34 -7.56
CA PRO A 331 -21.35 -3.60 -8.86
C PRO A 331 -21.63 -5.10 -9.09
N LEU A 332 -21.89 -5.87 -8.03
CA LEU A 332 -22.09 -7.31 -8.08
C LEU A 332 -23.34 -7.69 -7.30
N PRO A 333 -24.13 -8.68 -7.78
CA PRO A 333 -25.10 -9.36 -6.93
C PRO A 333 -24.37 -10.27 -5.92
N SER A 334 -25.03 -10.64 -4.82
CA SER A 334 -24.42 -11.49 -3.78
C SER A 334 -23.97 -12.85 -4.28
N THR A 335 -24.66 -13.43 -5.25
CA THR A 335 -24.33 -14.72 -5.87
C THR A 335 -23.07 -14.69 -6.75
N ALA A 336 -22.59 -13.49 -7.11
CA ALA A 336 -21.35 -13.32 -7.86
C ALA A 336 -20.11 -13.20 -6.97
N VAL A 337 -20.29 -13.02 -5.65
CA VAL A 337 -19.18 -13.05 -4.69
C VAL A 337 -18.76 -14.50 -4.48
N THR A 338 -17.53 -14.83 -4.89
CA THR A 338 -17.02 -16.20 -4.93
C THR A 338 -15.55 -16.26 -4.55
N THR A 339 -15.10 -17.40 -4.04
CA THR A 339 -13.69 -17.72 -3.80
C THR A 339 -13.00 -18.32 -5.05
N GLU A 340 -13.78 -18.71 -6.07
CA GLU A 340 -13.27 -19.33 -7.29
C GLU A 340 -12.30 -18.43 -8.04
N LEU A 341 -11.05 -18.88 -8.16
CA LEU A 341 -9.96 -18.11 -8.74
C LEU A 341 -10.25 -17.64 -10.17
N ALA A 342 -10.84 -18.51 -11.01
CA ALA A 342 -11.14 -18.21 -12.41
C ALA A 342 -12.23 -17.13 -12.60
N ARG A 343 -13.03 -16.85 -11.56
CA ARG A 343 -14.13 -15.88 -11.59
C ARG A 343 -13.76 -14.56 -10.91
N ARG A 344 -12.52 -14.41 -10.44
CA ARG A 344 -12.07 -13.18 -9.78
C ARG A 344 -12.05 -12.02 -10.76
N SER A 345 -12.51 -10.88 -10.26
CA SER A 345 -12.65 -9.64 -11.03
C SER A 345 -12.02 -8.47 -10.27
N ARG A 346 -11.88 -7.32 -10.96
CA ARG A 346 -11.43 -6.06 -10.33
C ARG A 346 -12.31 -5.67 -9.15
N SER A 347 -13.61 -5.93 -9.20
CA SER A 347 -14.55 -5.63 -8.11
C SER A 347 -14.32 -6.51 -6.88
N LEU A 348 -14.12 -7.83 -7.06
CA LEU A 348 -13.79 -8.74 -5.95
C LEU A 348 -12.45 -8.39 -5.31
N TRP A 349 -11.45 -8.08 -6.14
CA TRP A 349 -10.17 -7.57 -5.65
C TRP A 349 -10.34 -6.27 -4.85
N ALA A 350 -11.15 -5.32 -5.34
CA ALA A 350 -11.41 -4.06 -4.62
C ALA A 350 -12.08 -4.32 -3.26
N MET A 351 -13.08 -5.21 -3.21
CA MET A 351 -13.74 -5.59 -1.95
C MET A 351 -12.71 -6.11 -0.94
N VAL A 352 -11.80 -6.99 -1.37
CA VAL A 352 -10.73 -7.51 -0.53
C VAL A 352 -9.80 -6.39 -0.05
N ARG A 353 -9.38 -5.50 -0.95
CA ARG A 353 -8.50 -4.36 -0.60
C ARG A 353 -9.17 -3.42 0.41
N VAL A 354 -10.42 -3.03 0.17
CA VAL A 354 -11.25 -2.18 1.04
C VAL A 354 -11.44 -2.84 2.39
N ALA A 355 -11.76 -4.13 2.45
CA ALA A 355 -11.86 -4.88 3.71
C ALA A 355 -10.58 -4.79 4.53
N VAL A 356 -9.43 -5.06 3.90
CA VAL A 356 -8.12 -5.00 4.59
C VAL A 356 -7.81 -3.60 5.09
N VAL A 357 -7.90 -2.57 4.24
CA VAL A 357 -7.49 -1.23 4.66
C VAL A 357 -8.45 -0.61 5.69
N THR A 358 -9.74 -0.94 5.64
CA THR A 358 -10.70 -0.45 6.63
C THR A 358 -10.48 -1.14 7.97
N LEU A 359 -10.41 -2.47 8.00
CA LEU A 359 -10.56 -3.24 9.23
C LEU A 359 -9.24 -3.69 9.87
N TRP A 360 -8.15 -3.94 9.12
CA TRP A 360 -6.92 -4.46 9.72
C TRP A 360 -5.98 -3.37 10.22
N ARG A 361 -5.33 -3.63 11.36
CA ARG A 361 -4.21 -2.85 11.92
C ARG A 361 -3.16 -3.77 12.53
N SER A 362 -1.94 -3.26 12.70
CA SER A 362 -0.80 -4.02 13.24
C SER A 362 -1.02 -4.53 14.67
N ARG A 363 -1.72 -3.76 15.51
CA ARG A 363 -1.84 -4.01 16.97
C ARG A 363 -3.26 -3.95 17.52
N VAL A 364 -4.25 -4.49 16.81
CA VAL A 364 -5.65 -4.52 17.31
C VAL A 364 -5.76 -5.24 18.66
N ALA A 365 -4.95 -6.28 18.92
CA ALA A 365 -5.11 -7.15 20.09
C ALA A 365 -4.34 -6.73 21.37
N SER A 366 -3.57 -5.63 21.38
CA SER A 366 -2.60 -5.38 22.48
C SER A 366 -2.65 -4.00 23.15
N SER A 367 -3.55 -3.11 22.76
CA SER A 367 -3.67 -1.79 23.39
C SER A 367 -5.12 -1.37 23.57
N ASP A 368 -5.53 -1.13 24.81
CA ASP A 368 -6.89 -0.74 25.22
C ASP A 368 -7.35 0.63 24.67
N ALA A 369 -6.47 1.40 24.02
CA ALA A 369 -6.80 2.68 23.41
C ALA A 369 -6.83 2.54 21.88
N HIS A 370 -8.02 2.52 21.29
CA HIS A 370 -8.21 2.62 19.84
C HIS A 370 -8.55 4.06 19.47
N PRO A 371 -7.65 4.81 18.82
CA PRO A 371 -7.92 6.21 18.44
C PRO A 371 -9.02 6.34 17.37
N LEU A 372 -9.41 5.25 16.72
CA LEU A 372 -10.39 5.23 15.65
C LEU A 372 -11.08 3.86 15.61
N ALA A 373 -12.38 3.80 15.85
CA ALA A 373 -13.20 2.64 15.55
C ALA A 373 -13.49 2.59 14.05
N THR A 374 -13.53 1.39 13.46
CA THR A 374 -13.80 1.23 12.01
C THR A 374 -14.83 0.15 11.75
N SER A 375 -15.75 0.44 10.84
CA SER A 375 -16.72 -0.50 10.31
C SER A 375 -16.78 -0.40 8.79
N LEU A 376 -17.21 -1.48 8.14
CA LEU A 376 -17.33 -1.58 6.69
C LEU A 376 -18.64 -2.27 6.34
N THR A 377 -19.47 -1.61 5.55
CA THR A 377 -20.66 -2.23 4.97
C THR A 377 -20.49 -2.38 3.46
N PHE A 378 -20.64 -3.59 2.94
CA PHE A 378 -20.83 -3.81 1.50
C PHE A 378 -22.31 -3.84 1.17
N VAL A 379 -22.74 -3.02 0.21
CA VAL A 379 -24.12 -2.97 -0.32
C VAL A 379 -24.09 -3.45 -1.76
N LEU A 380 -24.80 -4.55 -2.04
CA LEU A 380 -24.79 -5.25 -3.32
C LEU A 380 -26.00 -4.89 -4.17
N GLU A 381 -25.92 -5.15 -5.48
CA GLU A 381 -26.96 -4.75 -6.46
C GLU A 381 -28.31 -5.48 -6.28
N ASP A 382 -28.32 -6.60 -5.55
CA ASP A 382 -29.51 -7.38 -5.21
C ASP A 382 -30.16 -6.96 -3.88
N GLY A 383 -29.73 -5.84 -3.30
CA GLY A 383 -30.31 -5.30 -2.07
C GLY A 383 -29.86 -6.03 -0.80
N LYS A 384 -28.87 -6.92 -0.89
CA LYS A 384 -28.21 -7.47 0.29
C LYS A 384 -27.10 -6.54 0.77
N ALA A 385 -26.91 -6.51 2.09
CA ALA A 385 -25.74 -5.89 2.68
C ALA A 385 -25.15 -6.72 3.81
N ILE A 386 -23.86 -6.57 4.02
CA ILE A 386 -23.13 -7.12 5.17
C ILE A 386 -22.34 -6.01 5.82
N THR A 387 -22.51 -5.83 7.13
CA THR A 387 -21.70 -4.92 7.95
C THR A 387 -20.67 -5.73 8.70
N LEU A 388 -19.41 -5.32 8.59
CA LEU A 388 -18.24 -5.97 9.16
C LEU A 388 -17.61 -5.00 10.14
N ARG A 389 -17.51 -5.39 11.40
CA ARG A 389 -16.79 -4.63 12.41
C ARG A 389 -15.37 -5.15 12.57
N GLN A 390 -14.46 -4.25 12.91
CA GLN A 390 -13.04 -4.58 13.07
C GLN A 390 -12.83 -5.62 14.17
N ASP A 391 -13.43 -5.44 15.33
CA ASP A 391 -13.35 -6.32 16.50
C ASP A 391 -13.98 -7.69 16.28
N GLU A 392 -14.97 -7.82 15.39
CA GLU A 392 -15.61 -9.09 15.07
C GLU A 392 -14.80 -9.88 14.02
N LEU A 393 -14.60 -9.30 12.83
CA LEU A 393 -14.01 -10.03 11.70
C LEU A 393 -12.52 -10.27 11.89
N VAL A 394 -11.77 -9.26 12.35
CA VAL A 394 -10.31 -9.38 12.50
C VAL A 394 -9.98 -10.35 13.62
N THR A 395 -10.70 -10.29 14.75
CA THR A 395 -10.52 -11.23 15.86
C THR A 395 -10.83 -12.65 15.43
N SER A 396 -11.97 -12.89 14.76
CA SER A 396 -12.34 -14.22 14.29
C SER A 396 -11.30 -14.82 13.33
N LEU A 397 -10.72 -14.02 12.43
CA LEU A 397 -9.68 -14.48 11.51
C LEU A 397 -8.32 -14.64 12.22
N ALA A 398 -7.98 -13.76 13.16
CA ALA A 398 -6.75 -13.85 13.96
C ALA A 398 -6.72 -15.11 14.84
N GLU A 399 -7.84 -15.49 15.44
CA GLU A 399 -8.01 -16.73 16.22
C GLU A 399 -7.78 -17.99 15.38
N GLN A 400 -8.01 -17.90 14.07
CA GLN A 400 -7.70 -18.96 13.10
C GLN A 400 -6.26 -18.85 12.56
N HIS A 401 -5.39 -18.13 13.29
CA HIS A 401 -4.00 -17.81 12.91
C HIS A 401 -3.87 -17.00 11.60
N MET A 402 -4.91 -16.25 11.19
CA MET A 402 -4.94 -15.45 9.96
C MET A 402 -4.76 -13.95 10.21
N ALA A 403 -3.67 -13.57 10.89
CA ALA A 403 -3.35 -12.17 11.19
C ALA A 403 -3.14 -11.29 9.92
N ALA A 404 -2.74 -11.91 8.81
CA ALA A 404 -2.67 -11.30 7.48
C ALA A 404 -3.39 -12.26 6.52
N PRO A 405 -4.70 -12.08 6.27
CA PRO A 405 -5.46 -13.05 5.50
C PRO A 405 -5.19 -12.92 3.98
N SER A 406 -5.28 -14.03 3.25
CA SER A 406 -5.21 -14.07 1.79
C SER A 406 -6.49 -13.53 1.14
N GLU A 407 -6.44 -13.31 -0.18
CA GLU A 407 -7.63 -12.95 -0.97
C GLU A 407 -8.74 -14.01 -0.81
N PHE A 408 -8.39 -15.30 -0.91
CA PHE A 408 -9.31 -16.42 -0.68
C PHE A 408 -9.99 -16.37 0.70
N GLN A 409 -9.21 -16.12 1.76
CA GLN A 409 -9.72 -16.14 3.14
C GLN A 409 -10.72 -15.02 3.39
N ILE A 410 -10.44 -13.81 2.88
CA ILE A 410 -11.37 -12.68 2.96
C ILE A 410 -12.64 -12.99 2.16
N LEU A 411 -12.50 -13.41 0.90
CA LEU A 411 -13.65 -13.76 0.07
C LEU A 411 -14.50 -14.87 0.70
N GLY A 412 -13.87 -15.88 1.31
CA GLY A 412 -14.57 -16.95 2.02
C GLY A 412 -15.39 -16.44 3.19
N ALA A 413 -14.84 -15.51 3.99
CA ALA A 413 -15.57 -14.86 5.07
C ALA A 413 -16.75 -14.02 4.55
N LEU A 414 -16.56 -13.30 3.44
CA LEU A 414 -17.63 -12.51 2.80
C LEU A 414 -18.75 -13.41 2.25
N CYS A 415 -18.41 -14.50 1.56
CA CYS A 415 -19.41 -15.47 1.07
C CYS A 415 -20.24 -16.05 2.23
N LYS A 416 -19.59 -16.40 3.34
CA LYS A 416 -20.28 -16.91 4.55
C LYS A 416 -21.23 -15.87 5.14
N ALA A 417 -20.79 -14.61 5.28
CA ALA A 417 -21.63 -13.53 5.77
C ALA A 417 -22.83 -13.26 4.85
N LEU A 418 -22.61 -13.24 3.53
CA LEU A 418 -23.65 -13.00 2.53
C LEU A 418 -24.70 -14.12 2.45
N ALA A 419 -24.34 -15.35 2.80
CA ALA A 419 -25.27 -16.47 2.88
C ALA A 419 -26.36 -16.25 3.94
N CYS A 420 -26.04 -15.51 5.01
CA CYS A 420 -26.96 -15.15 6.08
C CYS A 420 -27.66 -13.79 5.87
N ALA A 421 -27.21 -12.99 4.90
CA ALA A 421 -27.76 -11.66 4.65
C ALA A 421 -29.13 -11.72 3.98
N VAL A 422 -30.06 -10.93 4.52
CA VAL A 422 -31.42 -10.75 4.00
C VAL A 422 -31.43 -9.61 2.99
N ALA A 423 -32.14 -9.81 1.88
CA ALA A 423 -32.31 -8.75 0.88
C ALA A 423 -33.41 -7.78 1.33
N GLU A 424 -33.14 -6.49 1.19
CA GLU A 424 -34.06 -5.40 1.49
C GLU A 424 -34.17 -4.46 0.28
N PRO A 425 -35.28 -3.71 0.12
CA PRO A 425 -35.32 -2.62 -0.85
C PRO A 425 -34.17 -1.64 -0.58
N LEU A 426 -33.36 -1.33 -1.60
CA LEU A 426 -32.14 -0.51 -1.47
C LEU A 426 -32.37 0.83 -0.74
N LYS A 427 -33.54 1.45 -0.94
CA LYS A 427 -33.93 2.70 -0.28
C LYS A 427 -34.07 2.52 1.23
N ASP A 428 -34.73 1.46 1.68
CA ASP A 428 -35.00 1.22 3.10
C ASP A 428 -33.71 0.77 3.80
N LEU A 429 -32.93 -0.08 3.12
CA LEU A 429 -31.60 -0.49 3.55
C LEU A 429 -30.67 0.72 3.75
N ALA A 430 -30.59 1.62 2.76
CA ALA A 430 -29.75 2.82 2.85
C ALA A 430 -30.16 3.72 4.02
N LEU A 431 -31.46 3.92 4.23
CA LEU A 431 -31.95 4.71 5.37
C LEU A 431 -31.60 4.08 6.72
N ARG A 432 -31.74 2.76 6.83
CA ARG A 432 -31.36 2.02 8.04
C ARG A 432 -29.87 2.13 8.34
N LEU A 433 -29.02 1.98 7.33
CA LEU A 433 -27.57 2.11 7.47
C LEU A 433 -27.17 3.52 7.92
N ILE A 434 -27.68 4.56 7.25
CA ILE A 434 -27.37 5.95 7.62
C ILE A 434 -27.90 6.31 9.01
N ALA A 435 -29.11 5.85 9.36
CA ALA A 435 -29.68 6.11 10.69
C ALA A 435 -28.82 5.51 11.81
N SER A 436 -28.22 4.33 11.60
CA SER A 436 -27.41 3.65 12.62
C SER A 436 -26.12 4.40 13.01
N ASP A 437 -25.66 5.35 12.20
CA ASP A 437 -24.47 6.16 12.48
C ASP A 437 -24.81 7.54 13.07
N CYS A 438 -26.10 7.89 13.17
CA CYS A 438 -26.58 9.21 13.63
C CYS A 438 -26.97 9.27 15.12
N ASP A 439 -26.99 8.14 15.84
CA ASP A 439 -27.69 8.04 17.12
C ASP A 439 -26.97 8.67 18.35
N ASP A 440 -25.75 9.21 18.23
CA ASP A 440 -24.87 9.48 19.38
C ASP A 440 -24.52 10.95 19.71
N ASN A 441 -25.32 11.95 19.32
CA ASN A 441 -25.01 13.40 19.48
C ASN A 441 -23.68 13.85 18.83
N ALA A 442 -22.92 12.96 18.20
CA ALA A 442 -21.66 13.26 17.53
C ALA A 442 -21.94 13.91 16.16
N SER A 443 -21.07 14.85 15.76
CA SER A 443 -21.11 15.41 14.40
C SER A 443 -20.82 14.31 13.38
N VAL A 444 -21.75 14.11 12.44
CA VAL A 444 -21.61 13.15 11.34
C VAL A 444 -21.27 13.91 10.06
N TYR A 445 -20.17 13.54 9.42
CA TYR A 445 -19.79 14.02 8.09
C TYR A 445 -19.87 12.87 7.09
N ALA A 446 -20.37 13.13 5.90
CA ALA A 446 -20.29 12.18 4.80
C ALA A 446 -19.32 12.67 3.73
N VAL A 447 -18.48 11.76 3.25
CA VAL A 447 -17.58 12.00 2.11
C VAL A 447 -17.90 10.98 1.02
N GLU A 448 -18.29 11.47 -0.14
CA GLU A 448 -18.47 10.67 -1.35
C GLU A 448 -17.13 10.56 -2.09
N VAL A 449 -16.64 9.34 -2.24
CA VAL A 449 -15.42 9.08 -3.02
C VAL A 449 -15.76 9.14 -4.50
N SER A 450 -15.16 10.12 -5.19
CA SER A 450 -15.34 10.38 -6.61
C SER A 450 -14.09 9.97 -7.40
N THR A 451 -14.29 9.56 -8.65
CA THR A 451 -13.20 9.36 -9.62
C THR A 451 -12.92 10.62 -10.43
N ASN A 452 -13.74 11.66 -10.30
CA ASN A 452 -13.58 12.91 -11.01
C ASN A 452 -12.50 13.77 -10.33
N ALA A 453 -11.41 14.03 -11.04
CA ALA A 453 -10.28 14.81 -10.53
C ALA A 453 -10.64 16.26 -10.13
N ALA A 454 -11.74 16.81 -10.66
CA ALA A 454 -12.24 18.13 -10.28
C ALA A 454 -12.72 18.20 -8.82
N ASP A 455 -12.98 17.07 -8.17
CA ASP A 455 -13.51 16.99 -6.81
C ASP A 455 -12.38 16.95 -5.74
N SER A 456 -11.24 17.62 -5.91
CA SER A 456 -10.01 17.41 -5.09
C SER A 456 -9.88 18.23 -3.78
N GLY A 457 -10.99 18.79 -3.27
CA GLY A 457 -10.96 19.82 -2.22
C GLY A 457 -10.27 19.45 -0.90
N VAL A 458 -10.31 18.20 -0.44
CA VAL A 458 -9.62 17.78 0.80
C VAL A 458 -8.10 17.84 0.63
N VAL A 459 -7.56 17.38 -0.50
CA VAL A 459 -6.10 17.35 -0.70
C VAL A 459 -5.50 18.74 -0.73
N ASP A 460 -6.24 19.69 -1.31
CA ASP A 460 -5.80 21.07 -1.45
C ASP A 460 -5.74 21.80 -0.10
N ILE A 461 -6.58 21.42 0.87
CA ILE A 461 -6.75 22.14 2.13
C ILE A 461 -6.07 21.42 3.30
N ILE A 462 -5.93 20.09 3.26
CA ILE A 462 -5.49 19.29 4.42
C ILE A 462 -4.06 19.61 4.89
N TYR A 463 -3.18 20.04 3.98
CA TYR A 463 -1.79 20.39 4.31
C TYR A 463 -1.68 21.73 5.05
N ASP A 464 -2.60 22.66 4.77
CA ASP A 464 -2.67 23.96 5.42
C ASP A 464 -3.56 23.93 6.67
N THR A 465 -4.33 22.86 6.84
CA THR A 465 -5.23 22.68 7.98
C THR A 465 -4.45 22.39 9.26
N PRO A 466 -4.55 23.21 10.32
CA PRO A 466 -3.87 22.96 11.57
C PRO A 466 -4.44 21.73 12.30
N GLU A 467 -3.64 21.13 13.17
CA GLU A 467 -4.11 20.04 14.04
C GLU A 467 -5.10 20.58 15.07
N ALA A 468 -6.24 19.90 15.25
CA ALA A 468 -7.22 20.27 16.27
C ALA A 468 -7.81 19.03 16.98
N PRO A 469 -8.26 19.15 18.25
CA PRO A 469 -8.89 18.05 19.01
C PRO A 469 -10.31 17.68 18.56
N THR A 470 -10.75 18.11 17.36
CA THR A 470 -12.10 17.82 16.89
C THR A 470 -12.23 16.35 16.49
N HIS A 471 -13.39 15.78 16.82
CA HIS A 471 -13.72 14.38 16.61
C HIS A 471 -15.18 14.27 16.18
N GLY A 472 -15.53 13.15 15.56
CA GLY A 472 -16.88 12.85 15.12
C GLY A 472 -16.95 11.54 14.36
N ASN A 473 -18.08 11.33 13.69
CA ASN A 473 -18.32 10.17 12.87
C ASN A 473 -18.10 10.55 11.39
N LEU A 474 -17.35 9.72 10.67
CA LEU A 474 -17.12 9.88 9.24
C LEU A 474 -17.75 8.71 8.48
N LEU A 475 -18.70 9.05 7.61
CA LEU A 475 -19.28 8.16 6.62
C LEU A 475 -18.51 8.30 5.30
N VAL A 476 -17.91 7.23 4.81
CA VAL A 476 -17.26 7.20 3.50
C VAL A 476 -18.15 6.43 2.53
N LEU A 477 -18.78 7.16 1.60
CA LEU A 477 -19.62 6.58 0.56
C LEU A 477 -18.74 6.22 -0.63
N LEU A 478 -18.49 4.92 -0.82
CA LEU A 478 -17.47 4.41 -1.73
C LEU A 478 -18.07 3.55 -2.84
N PRO A 479 -18.15 4.03 -4.09
CA PRO A 479 -18.58 3.23 -5.23
C PRO A 479 -17.42 2.40 -5.81
N LEU A 480 -17.58 1.08 -5.96
CA LEU A 480 -16.60 0.19 -6.64
C LEU A 480 -16.83 0.06 -8.15
N GLY A 481 -17.63 0.97 -8.72
CA GLY A 481 -17.99 0.97 -10.13
C GLY A 481 -18.77 2.24 -10.48
N PRO A 482 -18.90 2.55 -11.78
CA PRO A 482 -19.66 3.71 -12.23
C PRO A 482 -21.16 3.51 -11.98
N GLU A 483 -21.83 4.59 -11.53
CA GLU A 483 -23.29 4.73 -11.49
C GLU A 483 -24.11 3.63 -10.79
N LEU A 484 -23.72 3.23 -9.57
CA LEU A 484 -24.40 2.15 -8.84
C LEU A 484 -25.73 2.59 -8.23
N ARG A 485 -26.75 1.72 -8.30
CA ARG A 485 -28.09 2.01 -7.72
C ARG A 485 -28.02 2.10 -6.20
N ALA A 486 -27.25 1.21 -5.59
CA ALA A 486 -26.95 1.23 -4.16
C ALA A 486 -26.33 2.57 -3.73
N HIS A 487 -25.38 3.09 -4.51
CA HIS A 487 -24.69 4.36 -4.21
C HIS A 487 -25.65 5.55 -4.28
N LYS A 488 -26.49 5.61 -5.32
CA LYS A 488 -27.55 6.63 -5.44
C LYS A 488 -28.52 6.58 -4.25
N ALA A 489 -28.86 5.39 -3.76
CA ALA A 489 -29.73 5.22 -2.59
C ALA A 489 -29.06 5.74 -1.30
N LEU A 490 -27.76 5.46 -1.10
CA LEU A 490 -26.99 5.98 0.04
C LEU A 490 -26.91 7.51 0.05
N LEU A 491 -26.66 8.13 -1.12
CA LEU A 491 -26.67 9.59 -1.25
C LEU A 491 -28.04 10.18 -0.90
N ALA A 492 -29.12 9.60 -1.43
CA ALA A 492 -30.48 10.03 -1.12
C ALA A 492 -30.82 9.87 0.37
N ALA A 493 -30.31 8.81 1.02
CA ALA A 493 -30.46 8.60 2.45
C ALA A 493 -29.70 9.68 3.27
N CYS A 494 -28.47 10.03 2.88
CA CYS A 494 -27.74 11.14 3.50
C CYS A 494 -28.49 12.47 3.40
N THR A 495 -29.00 12.81 2.20
CA THR A 495 -29.83 14.01 1.99
C THR A 495 -31.07 14.00 2.88
N LYS A 496 -31.79 12.86 2.96
CA LYS A 496 -32.99 12.75 3.80
C LYS A 496 -32.67 12.90 5.28
N SER A 497 -31.51 12.41 5.72
CA SER A 497 -31.02 12.56 7.10
C SER A 497 -30.32 13.89 7.36
N SER A 498 -30.30 14.81 6.40
CA SER A 498 -29.64 16.13 6.50
C SER A 498 -28.14 16.04 6.84
N ILE A 499 -27.48 14.96 6.39
CA ILE A 499 -26.03 14.80 6.53
C ILE A 499 -25.36 15.49 5.33
N PRO A 500 -24.45 16.45 5.57
CA PRO A 500 -23.70 17.08 4.50
C PRO A 500 -22.78 16.06 3.83
N VAL A 501 -22.87 15.94 2.50
CA VAL A 501 -22.03 15.05 1.69
C VAL A 501 -21.04 15.88 0.91
N HIS A 502 -19.74 15.66 1.17
CA HIS A 502 -18.65 16.27 0.43
C HIS A 502 -18.12 15.29 -0.62
N ARG A 503 -18.19 15.66 -1.91
CA ARG A 503 -17.54 14.90 -2.97
C ARG A 503 -16.04 15.11 -2.95
N GLN A 504 -15.29 14.03 -2.96
CA GLN A 504 -13.84 14.05 -2.86
C GLN A 504 -13.18 13.02 -3.79
N CYS A 505 -12.24 13.48 -4.60
CA CYS A 505 -11.27 12.65 -5.31
C CYS A 505 -9.90 13.00 -4.74
N LEU A 506 -9.33 12.10 -3.93
CA LEU A 506 -8.01 12.39 -3.37
C LEU A 506 -6.97 12.42 -4.50
N LEU A 507 -6.81 11.33 -5.24
CA LEU A 507 -5.94 11.25 -6.42
C LEU A 507 -6.35 10.08 -7.31
N GLN A 508 -6.06 10.17 -8.61
CA GLN A 508 -6.27 9.06 -9.54
C GLN A 508 -5.29 7.92 -9.26
N ALA A 509 -5.82 6.70 -9.12
CA ALA A 509 -5.05 5.49 -8.89
C ALA A 509 -5.84 4.26 -9.36
N GLN A 510 -5.16 3.16 -9.66
CA GLN A 510 -5.82 1.88 -9.86
C GLN A 510 -6.27 1.25 -8.53
N ASP A 511 -5.66 1.61 -7.40
CA ASP A 511 -6.05 1.22 -6.03
C ASP A 511 -6.70 2.40 -5.28
N ALA A 512 -7.43 3.27 -5.99
CA ALA A 512 -7.92 4.56 -5.46
C ALA A 512 -8.85 4.39 -4.25
N GLU A 513 -9.69 3.37 -4.25
CA GLU A 513 -10.65 3.10 -3.19
C GLU A 513 -9.94 2.81 -1.86
N ALA A 514 -8.96 1.90 -1.90
CA ALA A 514 -8.22 1.51 -0.72
C ALA A 514 -7.22 2.60 -0.27
N ALA A 515 -6.60 3.30 -1.21
CA ALA A 515 -5.75 4.44 -0.92
C ALA A 515 -6.54 5.56 -0.24
N THR A 516 -7.76 5.83 -0.69
CA THR A 516 -8.61 6.90 -0.12
C THR A 516 -8.96 6.62 1.34
N ILE A 517 -9.41 5.41 1.65
CA ILE A 517 -9.67 5.00 3.03
C ILE A 517 -8.41 5.13 3.90
N THR A 518 -7.27 4.65 3.38
CA THR A 518 -5.99 4.73 4.09
C THR A 518 -5.59 6.18 4.38
N MET A 519 -5.82 7.09 3.44
CA MET A 519 -5.51 8.50 3.62
C MET A 519 -6.45 9.18 4.60
N PHE A 520 -7.77 8.87 4.59
CA PHE A 520 -8.65 9.38 5.63
C PHE A 520 -8.22 8.89 7.00
N GLN A 521 -7.94 7.59 7.18
CA GLN A 521 -7.39 7.08 8.44
C GLN A 521 -6.11 7.84 8.85
N HIS A 522 -5.19 8.07 7.90
CA HIS A 522 -3.98 8.83 8.15
C HIS A 522 -4.29 10.27 8.62
N PHE A 523 -5.17 11.00 7.94
CA PHE A 523 -5.56 12.37 8.33
C PHE A 523 -6.30 12.44 9.66
N ILE A 524 -7.05 11.39 10.01
CA ILE A 524 -7.68 11.21 11.33
C ILE A 524 -6.59 11.08 12.40
N TYR A 525 -5.60 10.21 12.20
CA TYR A 525 -4.50 10.03 13.16
C TYR A 525 -3.64 11.29 13.31
N GLN A 526 -3.59 12.12 12.28
CA GLN A 526 -2.93 13.42 12.27
C GLN A 526 -3.81 14.55 12.83
N ARG A 527 -5.06 14.26 13.24
CA ARG A 527 -5.99 15.24 13.81
C ARG A 527 -6.27 16.44 12.90
N ARG A 528 -6.28 16.20 11.59
CA ARG A 528 -6.48 17.24 10.55
C ARG A 528 -7.74 17.06 9.74
N LEU A 529 -8.34 15.86 9.74
CA LEU A 529 -9.48 15.60 8.87
C LEU A 529 -10.73 16.41 9.24
N TRP A 530 -11.16 16.42 10.50
CA TRP A 530 -12.37 17.16 10.92
C TRP A 530 -12.26 18.66 10.69
N PRO A 531 -11.18 19.36 11.09
CA PRO A 531 -11.05 20.78 10.80
C PRO A 531 -11.08 21.07 9.30
N CYS A 532 -10.52 20.17 8.47
CA CYS A 532 -10.58 20.29 7.01
C CYS A 532 -12.02 20.15 6.49
N LEU A 533 -12.80 19.19 7.02
CA LEU A 533 -14.20 19.00 6.65
C LEU A 533 -15.08 20.17 7.11
N GLU A 534 -14.83 20.72 8.30
CA GLU A 534 -15.49 21.92 8.80
C GLU A 534 -15.22 23.14 7.90
N ALA A 535 -13.96 23.33 7.48
CA ALA A 535 -13.59 24.40 6.56
C ALA A 535 -14.27 24.25 5.19
N LEU A 536 -14.34 23.02 4.66
CA LEU A 536 -15.07 22.72 3.42
C LEU A 536 -16.58 22.95 3.54
N ALA A 537 -17.18 22.64 4.69
CA ALA A 537 -18.59 22.92 4.94
C ALA A 537 -18.87 24.42 5.00
N ALA A 538 -17.96 25.21 5.58
CA ALA A 538 -18.10 26.66 5.66
C ALA A 538 -18.09 27.33 4.27
N THR A 539 -17.22 26.91 3.36
CA THR A 539 -17.12 27.49 2.00
C THR A 539 -18.33 27.18 1.12
N ALA A 540 -18.92 25.99 1.26
CA ALA A 540 -20.12 25.61 0.50
C ALA A 540 -21.32 26.55 0.77
N THR A 541 -21.45 27.06 2.00
CA THR A 541 -22.57 27.95 2.38
C THR A 541 -22.47 29.35 1.79
N THR A 542 -21.28 29.78 1.36
CA THR A 542 -21.07 31.12 0.80
C THR A 542 -21.41 31.23 -0.68
N ASP A 543 -21.24 30.15 -1.44
CA ASP A 543 -21.45 30.16 -2.90
C ASP A 543 -22.91 29.99 -3.32
N ASP A 544 -23.77 29.44 -2.44
CA ASP A 544 -25.22 29.32 -2.70
C ASP A 544 -26.00 30.63 -2.50
N LYS A 545 -25.32 31.73 -2.12
CA LYS A 545 -25.90 33.07 -2.22
C LYS A 545 -25.97 33.48 -3.68
N GLN A 546 -27.12 33.18 -4.29
CA GLN A 546 -27.55 33.55 -5.64
C GLN A 546 -26.67 34.64 -6.29
N PRO A 547 -26.10 34.41 -7.49
CA PRO A 547 -25.50 35.48 -8.27
C PRO A 547 -26.58 36.54 -8.50
N GLY A 548 -26.47 37.63 -7.72
CA GLY A 548 -27.42 38.71 -7.72
C GLY A 548 -27.65 39.16 -9.15
N SER A 549 -28.93 39.18 -9.53
CA SER A 549 -29.44 39.69 -10.81
C SER A 549 -28.49 40.72 -11.44
N PRO A 550 -28.10 40.56 -12.71
CA PRO A 550 -27.20 41.49 -13.37
C PRO A 550 -27.82 42.88 -13.25
N LYS A 551 -27.17 43.78 -12.49
CA LYS A 551 -27.52 45.20 -12.46
C LYS A 551 -27.38 45.70 -13.89
N VAL A 552 -28.52 45.80 -14.58
CA VAL A 552 -28.67 46.42 -15.88
C VAL A 552 -28.15 47.86 -15.76
N LYS A 553 -26.88 48.06 -16.13
CA LYS A 553 -26.33 49.40 -16.36
C LYS A 553 -27.08 49.98 -17.55
N LYS A 554 -28.10 50.81 -17.28
CA LYS A 554 -28.78 51.65 -18.27
C LYS A 554 -27.73 52.50 -19.00
N ALA A 555 -27.37 52.07 -20.21
CA ALA A 555 -26.59 52.88 -21.14
C ALA A 555 -27.45 54.08 -21.58
N LYS A 556 -27.05 55.29 -21.17
CA LYS A 556 -27.60 56.55 -21.67
C LYS A 556 -27.28 56.68 -23.16
N LYS A 557 -28.33 56.61 -23.97
CA LYS A 557 -28.34 56.85 -25.42
C LYS A 557 -28.04 58.35 -25.67
N ALA A 558 -26.82 58.69 -26.08
CA ALA A 558 -26.49 60.00 -26.63
C ALA A 558 -26.67 59.97 -28.16
N LYS A 559 -27.28 61.03 -28.69
CA LYS A 559 -27.91 61.14 -30.00
C LYS A 559 -27.05 62.00 -30.93
N LYS A 560 -26.88 61.56 -32.18
CA LYS A 560 -26.55 62.32 -33.43
C LYS A 560 -25.29 63.20 -33.45
N VAL A 561 -24.41 62.99 -34.45
CA VAL A 561 -24.05 64.01 -35.48
C VAL A 561 -23.64 63.32 -36.82
N LYS A 562 -24.04 64.00 -37.89
CA LYS A 562 -23.93 63.92 -39.36
C LYS A 562 -22.73 63.24 -40.09
N LYS A 563 -23.09 62.67 -41.26
CA LYS A 563 -22.39 62.50 -42.58
C LYS A 563 -21.54 63.74 -42.97
N PRO A 564 -20.52 63.66 -43.89
CA PRO A 564 -20.72 63.32 -45.32
C PRO A 564 -19.54 62.57 -46.03
N LYS A 565 -19.80 61.73 -47.05
CA LYS A 565 -19.54 61.86 -48.53
C LYS A 565 -18.17 61.35 -49.05
N ASN A 566 -18.28 60.55 -50.13
CA ASN A 566 -17.33 60.28 -51.24
C ASN A 566 -15.97 59.65 -50.86
N GLU A 567 -15.31 58.80 -51.65
CA GLU A 567 -15.12 58.83 -53.11
C GLU A 567 -14.64 57.45 -53.65
N LYS A 568 -14.59 57.33 -54.98
CA LYS A 568 -14.35 56.14 -55.83
C LYS A 568 -12.90 55.60 -55.82
N ALA A 569 -12.76 54.28 -56.06
CA ALA A 569 -11.88 53.51 -56.99
C ALA A 569 -10.42 53.95 -57.27
N PRO A 570 -9.50 53.07 -57.73
CA PRO A 570 -9.66 52.00 -58.74
C PRO A 570 -9.72 50.58 -58.16
#